data_AF-A0A7J6WME6-F1
#
_entry.id   AF-A0A7J6WME6-F1
#
_cell.length_a   1.000
_cell.length_b   1.000
_cell.length_c   1.000
_cell.angle_alpha   90.00
_cell.angle_beta   90.00
_cell.angle_gamma   90.00
#
_symmetry.space_group_name_H-M   'P 1'
#
loop_
_entity.id
_entity.type
_entity.pdbx_description
1 polymer ?
#
loop_
_entity_poly.entity_id
_entity_poly.type
_entity_poly.pdbx_seq_one_letter_code
_entity_poly.pdbx_strand_id
1 'polypeptide(L)'
;MLNGRPIPLVKRPARNPAEKWDALLYRHNIEGDSQVEAMLDKTICAMSSVFIGSSGSTFTEDILWLGKDWQTASVCDEYLCQDEHPNFIAENE
;
A
#
# COMPACT_ATOMS: atom_id res chain seq x y z
N MET A 1 -19.06 -6.72 5.00
CA MET A 1 -19.81 -5.86 5.95
C MET A 1 -19.24 -6.12 7.33
N LEU A 2 -18.96 -5.08 8.12
CA LEU A 2 -18.55 -5.23 9.52
C LEU A 2 -19.75 -4.83 10.38
N ASN A 3 -20.24 -5.73 11.24
CA ASN A 3 -21.42 -5.52 12.08
C ASN A 3 -22.67 -5.05 11.28
N GLY A 4 -22.90 -5.62 10.10
CA GLY A 4 -24.03 -5.25 9.25
C GLY A 4 -23.89 -3.91 8.52
N ARG A 5 -22.75 -3.20 8.66
CA ARG A 5 -22.47 -1.98 7.91
C ARG A 5 -21.59 -2.26 6.69
N PRO A 6 -21.90 -1.68 5.51
CA PRO A 6 -20.99 -1.73 4.37
C PRO A 6 -19.74 -0.91 4.72
N ILE A 7 -18.56 -1.53 4.64
CA ILE A 7 -17.30 -0.80 4.70
C ILE A 7 -17.04 -0.29 3.28
N PRO A 8 -16.96 1.04 3.06
CA PRO A 8 -16.64 1.57 1.75
C PRO A 8 -15.22 1.15 1.38
N LEU A 9 -15.07 0.50 0.23
CA LEU A 9 -13.75 0.25 -0.34
C LEU A 9 -13.19 1.60 -0.79
N VAL A 10 -12.06 2.00 -0.21
CA VAL A 10 -11.29 3.14 -0.71
C VAL A 10 -10.73 2.73 -2.07
N LYS A 11 -11.14 3.44 -3.11
CA LYS A 11 -10.63 3.25 -4.46
C LYS A 11 -9.80 4.45 -4.85
N ARG A 12 -8.68 4.21 -5.53
CA ARG A 12 -7.93 5.28 -6.19
C ARG A 12 -8.86 6.00 -7.17
N PRO A 13 -8.85 7.35 -7.19
CA PRO A 13 -9.50 8.11 -8.25
C PRO A 13 -8.98 7.73 -9.64
N ALA A 14 -9.72 8.09 -10.68
CA ALA A 14 -9.23 7.90 -12.05
C ALA A 14 -7.92 8.68 -12.26
N ARG A 15 -6.99 8.09 -13.03
CA ARG A 15 -5.70 8.71 -13.34
C ARG A 15 -5.91 10.10 -13.94
N ASN A 16 -5.16 11.07 -13.44
CA ASN A 16 -5.21 12.45 -13.87
C ASN A 16 -3.80 12.91 -14.27
N PRO A 17 -3.52 13.21 -15.54
CA PRO A 17 -2.19 13.67 -15.97
C PRO A 17 -1.80 15.05 -15.39
N ALA A 18 -2.69 15.74 -14.68
CA ALA A 18 -2.38 16.92 -13.88
C ALA A 18 -1.88 16.57 -12.46
N GLU A 19 -2.11 15.35 -11.96
CA GLU A 19 -1.59 14.86 -10.68
C GLU A 19 -0.11 14.48 -10.82
N LYS A 20 0.69 14.87 -9.83
CA LYS A 20 2.16 14.83 -9.94
C LYS A 20 2.69 13.42 -10.23
N TRP A 21 2.23 12.42 -9.49
CA TRP A 21 2.70 11.04 -9.63
C TRP A 21 2.22 10.41 -10.94
N ASP A 22 0.95 10.62 -11.30
CA ASP A 22 0.37 10.15 -12.56
C ASP A 22 1.11 10.74 -13.77
N ALA A 23 1.47 12.03 -13.70
CA ALA A 23 2.24 12.71 -14.73
C ALA A 23 3.66 12.13 -14.87
N LEU A 24 4.30 11.73 -13.77
CA LEU A 24 5.63 11.10 -13.80
C LEU A 24 5.56 9.71 -14.43
N LEU A 25 4.61 8.88 -14.02
CA LEU A 25 4.41 7.55 -14.59
C LEU A 25 4.16 7.65 -16.11
N TYR A 26 3.27 8.56 -16.52
CA TYR A 26 2.95 8.81 -17.93
C TYR A 26 4.17 9.25 -18.75
N ARG A 27 4.98 10.18 -18.24
CA ARG A 27 6.17 10.67 -18.96
C ARG A 27 7.23 9.60 -19.17
N HIS A 28 7.24 8.57 -18.33
CA HIS A 28 8.17 7.46 -18.42
C HIS A 28 7.58 6.23 -19.14
N ASN A 29 6.34 6.32 -19.66
CA ASN A 29 5.61 5.21 -20.31
C ASN A 29 5.50 3.96 -19.42
N ILE A 30 5.34 4.16 -18.11
CA ILE A 30 5.19 3.08 -17.12
C ILE A 30 3.85 3.18 -16.36
N GLU A 31 2.96 4.05 -16.81
CA GLU A 31 1.59 4.09 -16.34
C GLU A 31 0.83 2.83 -16.76
N GLY A 32 0.00 2.27 -15.87
CA GLY A 32 -0.76 1.06 -16.20
C GLY A 32 -0.15 -0.24 -15.70
N ASP A 33 1.15 -0.26 -15.41
CA ASP A 33 1.82 -1.43 -14.85
C ASP A 33 1.52 -1.56 -13.35
N SER A 34 0.82 -2.63 -12.97
CA SER A 34 0.43 -2.86 -11.57
C SER A 34 1.64 -3.07 -10.66
N GLN A 35 2.71 -3.68 -11.16
CA GLN A 35 3.93 -3.91 -10.38
C GLN A 35 4.65 -2.60 -10.10
N VAL A 36 4.72 -1.69 -11.08
CA VAL A 36 5.30 -0.36 -10.90
C VAL A 36 4.51 0.44 -9.87
N GLU A 37 3.18 0.43 -9.96
CA GLU A 37 2.31 1.12 -9.01
C GLU A 37 2.43 0.52 -7.59
N ALA A 38 2.45 -0.81 -7.47
CA ALA A 38 2.68 -1.52 -6.23
C ALA A 38 4.05 -1.16 -5.59
N MET A 39 5.11 -1.11 -6.39
CA MET A 39 6.44 -0.71 -5.90
C MET A 39 6.48 0.75 -5.42
N LEU A 40 5.79 1.65 -6.12
CA LEU A 40 5.68 3.05 -5.72
C LEU A 40 4.96 3.18 -4.37
N ASP A 41 3.85 2.47 -4.21
CA ASP A 41 3.08 2.44 -2.96
C ASP A 41 3.90 1.85 -1.80
N LYS A 42 4.60 0.72 -2.03
CA LYS A 42 5.51 0.13 -1.04
C LYS A 42 6.59 1.11 -0.60
N THR A 43 7.19 1.83 -1.55
CA THR A 43 8.23 2.82 -1.29
C THR A 43 7.71 3.98 -0.44
N ILE A 44 6.56 4.56 -0.81
CA ILE A 44 5.96 5.67 -0.06
C ILE A 44 5.58 5.22 1.36
N CYS A 45 5.01 4.03 1.51
CA CYS A 45 4.66 3.48 2.82
C CYS A 45 5.89 3.22 3.69
N ALA A 46 6.95 2.64 3.12
CA ALA A 46 8.21 2.38 3.84
C ALA A 46 8.87 3.67 4.33
N MET A 47 8.67 4.79 3.63
CA MET A 47 9.17 6.11 4.02
C MET A 47 8.26 6.88 4.99
N SER A 48 7.09 6.34 5.33
CA SER A 48 6.16 7.00 6.24
C SER A 48 6.70 7.06 7.68
N SER A 49 6.22 8.00 8.49
CA SER A 49 6.64 8.10 9.90
C SER A 49 6.07 6.99 10.79
N VAL A 50 4.93 6.44 10.38
CA VAL A 50 4.24 5.31 11.02
C VAL A 50 3.47 4.59 9.91
N PHE A 51 3.65 3.27 9.82
CA PHE A 51 2.94 2.40 8.90
C PHE A 51 2.01 1.45 9.66
N ILE A 52 0.77 1.32 9.16
CA ILE A 52 -0.19 0.33 9.68
C ILE A 52 -0.56 -0.60 8.53
N GLY A 53 -0.27 -1.89 8.72
CA GLY A 53 -0.45 -2.93 7.71
C GLY A 53 -1.48 -3.98 8.10
N SER A 54 -1.56 -5.06 7.32
CA SER A 54 -2.44 -6.20 7.59
C SER A 54 -1.64 -7.50 7.73
N SER A 55 -1.94 -8.29 8.75
CA SER A 55 -1.26 -9.56 8.98
C SER A 55 -1.47 -10.54 7.81
N GLY A 56 -0.41 -11.27 7.43
CA GLY A 56 -0.44 -12.25 6.35
C GLY A 56 -0.39 -11.67 4.92
N SER A 57 -0.26 -10.35 4.78
CA SER A 57 -0.08 -9.69 3.47
C SER A 57 1.40 -9.62 3.11
N THR A 58 1.81 -10.26 2.01
CA THR A 58 3.19 -10.15 1.50
C THR A 58 3.56 -8.70 1.19
N PHE A 59 2.60 -7.92 0.70
CA PHE A 59 2.78 -6.49 0.46
C PHE A 59 3.11 -5.71 1.74
N THR A 60 2.47 -6.06 2.86
CA THR A 60 2.75 -5.46 4.18
C THR A 60 4.12 -5.86 4.69
N GLU A 61 4.48 -7.15 4.57
CA GLU A 61 5.80 -7.63 4.99
C GLU A 61 6.91 -6.94 4.20
N ASP A 62 6.77 -6.81 2.88
CA ASP A 62 7.74 -6.11 2.05
C ASP A 62 7.96 -4.65 2.50
N ILE A 63 6.90 -3.93 2.87
CA ILE A 63 7.01 -2.56 3.39
C ILE A 63 7.80 -2.52 4.70
N LEU A 64 7.49 -3.42 5.63
CA LEU A 64 8.18 -3.48 6.92
C LEU A 64 9.65 -3.87 6.75
N TRP A 65 9.97 -4.75 5.81
CA TRP A 65 11.34 -5.11 5.46
C TRP A 65 12.08 -3.92 4.84
N LEU A 66 11.50 -3.24 3.84
CA LEU A 66 12.07 -2.03 3.24
C LEU A 66 12.31 -0.94 4.28
N GLY A 67 11.36 -0.71 5.19
CA GLY A 67 11.49 0.30 6.24
C GLY A 67 12.63 0.00 7.22
N LYS A 68 12.86 -1.28 7.54
CA LYS A 68 14.02 -1.71 8.36
C LYS A 68 15.33 -1.47 7.63
N ASP A 69 15.42 -1.88 6.37
CA ASP A 69 16.63 -1.72 5.55
C ASP A 69 16.98 -0.25 5.33
N TRP A 70 15.98 0.61 5.17
CA TRP A 70 16.16 2.06 4.97
C TRP A 70 16.23 2.86 6.28
N GLN A 71 16.13 2.20 7.44
CA GLN A 71 16.15 2.84 8.76
C GLN A 71 15.04 3.88 8.97
N THR A 72 13.91 3.69 8.30
CA THR A 72 12.68 4.50 8.45
C THR A 72 11.61 3.81 9.30
N ALA A 73 11.84 2.54 9.67
CA ALA A 73 10.94 1.79 10.55
C ALA A 73 10.70 2.51 11.88
N SER A 74 9.45 2.48 12.32
CA SER A 74 8.98 3.13 13.53
C SER A 74 8.61 2.11 14.59
N VAL A 75 8.83 2.44 15.86
CA VAL A 75 8.34 1.62 16.98
C VAL A 75 6.81 1.63 17.10
N CYS A 76 6.16 2.54 16.38
CA CYS A 76 4.71 2.64 16.29
C CYS A 76 4.12 1.89 15.09
N ASP A 77 4.95 1.21 14.28
CA ASP A 77 4.45 0.41 13.15
C ASP A 77 3.65 -0.78 13.68
N GLU A 78 2.46 -1.01 13.13
CA GLU A 78 1.51 -1.95 13.70
C GLU A 78 0.70 -2.72 12.65
N TYR A 79 0.16 -3.86 13.08
CA TYR A 79 -0.84 -4.60 12.32
C TYR A 79 -2.25 -4.19 12.73
N LEU A 80 -3.09 -3.89 11.75
CA LEU A 80 -4.51 -3.67 11.96
C LEU A 80 -5.18 -5.00 12.34
N CYS A 81 -5.92 -5.00 13.45
CA CYS A 81 -6.62 -6.17 14.01
C CYS A 81 -5.67 -7.36 14.24
N GLN A 82 -4.98 -7.36 15.39
CA GLN A 82 -4.03 -8.40 15.76
C GLN A 82 -4.65 -9.79 15.61
N ASP A 83 -3.90 -10.69 14.98
CA ASP A 83 -4.25 -12.10 14.72
C ASP A 83 -5.46 -12.35 13.79
N GLU A 84 -5.97 -11.31 13.12
CA GLU A 84 -7.01 -11.45 12.10
C GLU A 84 -6.44 -11.35 10.67
N HIS A 85 -7.00 -12.16 9.76
CA HIS A 85 -6.64 -12.10 8.34
C HIS A 85 -7.60 -11.17 7.58
N PRO A 86 -7.11 -10.48 6.53
CA PRO A 86 -7.97 -9.70 5.65
C PRO A 86 -9.12 -10.52 5.08
N ASN A 87 -10.32 -9.94 5.07
CA ASN A 87 -11.50 -10.53 4.41
C ASN A 87 -11.36 -10.60 2.87
N PHE A 88 -10.31 -10.00 2.32
CA PHE A 88 -9.98 -9.99 0.90
C PHE A 88 -8.46 -10.01 0.76
N ILE A 89 -7.96 -10.99 0.01
CA ILE A 89 -6.54 -11.11 -0.35
C ILE A 89 -6.51 -11.04 -1.88
N ALA A 90 -5.74 -10.10 -2.44
CA ALA A 90 -5.54 -10.04 -3.88
C ALA A 90 -4.64 -11.20 -4.30
N GLU A 91 -5.01 -11.95 -5.34
CA GLU A 91 -4.22 -13.09 -5.83
C GLU A 91 -2.91 -12.65 -6.50
N ASN A 92 -2.88 -11.45 -7.08
CA ASN A 92 -1.71 -10.84 -7.72
C ASN A 92 -1.56 -9.38 -7.28
N GLU A 93 -0.30 -8.94 -7.16
CA GLU A 93 0.10 -7.52 -7.00
C GLU A 93 0.01 -6.75 -8.33
#